data_AF-A0A1S1LYS2-F1
#
_entry.id   AF-A0A1S1LYS2-F1
#
_cell.length_a   1.000
_cell.length_b   1.000
_cell.length_c   1.000
_cell.angle_alpha   90.00
_cell.angle_beta   90.00
_cell.angle_gamma   90.00
#
_symmetry.space_group_name_H-M   'P 1'
#
loop_
_entity.id
_entity.type
_entity.pdbx_description
1 polymer ?
#
loop_
_entity_poly.entity_id
_entity_poly.type
_entity_poly.pdbx_seq_one_letter_code
_entity_poly.pdbx_strand_id
1 'polypeptide(L)'
;EGFVNPFATGDPINPADPSGAKKLKPGDPSPFNITTLGERVFVTYATTKGALGDRTVFDANEEDSLDADQEGASGDRPDKGKLAEFDGNGNLVRIFEDEGRFNAPWGVALAPNDFGALSGSLLVGNFGGAGRILAFNPDTGKFIDYLRLQDGDP
;
A
#
# COMPACT_ATOMS: atom_id res chain seq x y z
N GLU A 1 -17.36 -9.81 -11.28
CA GLU A 1 -16.04 -10.47 -11.33
C GLU A 1 -15.36 -10.21 -10.00
N GLY A 2 -14.52 -11.13 -9.52
CA GLY A 2 -13.96 -11.04 -8.16
C GLY A 2 -12.70 -10.18 -8.08
N PHE A 3 -12.14 -10.07 -6.88
CA PHE A 3 -10.89 -9.37 -6.60
C PHE A 3 -9.73 -9.83 -7.50
N VAL A 4 -9.06 -8.87 -8.15
CA VAL A 4 -7.82 -9.08 -8.92
C VAL A 4 -6.76 -8.13 -8.39
N ASN A 5 -5.55 -8.63 -8.11
CA ASN A 5 -4.43 -7.79 -7.74
C ASN A 5 -3.98 -6.95 -8.96
N PRO A 6 -4.13 -5.61 -8.94
CA PRO A 6 -3.81 -4.78 -10.09
C PRO A 6 -2.29 -4.60 -10.29
N PHE A 7 -1.47 -5.06 -9.34
CA PHE A 7 -0.02 -4.86 -9.34
C PHE A 7 0.77 -6.12 -9.74
N ALA A 8 0.10 -7.24 -10.02
CA ALA A 8 0.76 -8.46 -10.45
C ALA A 8 1.28 -8.34 -11.90
N THR A 9 2.55 -8.68 -12.12
CA THR A 9 3.22 -8.52 -13.42
C THR A 9 3.83 -9.82 -13.98
N GLY A 10 3.58 -10.95 -13.33
CA GLY A 10 4.01 -12.27 -13.80
C GLY A 10 3.17 -12.82 -14.96
N ASP A 11 3.28 -14.12 -15.19
CA ASP A 11 2.58 -14.80 -16.26
C ASP A 11 1.06 -14.70 -16.12
N PRO A 12 0.30 -14.67 -17.22
CA PRO A 12 -1.15 -14.76 -17.17
C PRO A 12 -1.61 -16.00 -16.40
N ILE A 13 -2.68 -15.85 -15.61
CA ILE A 13 -3.31 -16.98 -14.92
C ILE A 13 -3.98 -17.90 -15.95
N ASN A 14 -4.63 -17.32 -16.96
CA ASN A 14 -5.22 -18.04 -18.08
C ASN A 14 -4.42 -17.79 -19.37
N PRO A 15 -3.64 -18.76 -19.88
CA PRO A 15 -2.89 -18.58 -21.12
C PRO A 15 -3.76 -18.31 -22.36
N ALA A 16 -5.03 -18.73 -22.34
CA ALA A 16 -5.97 -18.46 -23.42
C ALA A 16 -6.53 -17.03 -23.39
N ASP A 17 -6.36 -16.32 -22.27
CA ASP A 17 -6.66 -14.89 -22.12
C ASP A 17 -5.47 -14.18 -21.45
N PRO A 18 -4.42 -13.85 -22.24
CA PRO A 18 -3.21 -13.24 -21.71
C PRO A 18 -3.40 -11.79 -21.23
N SER A 19 -4.57 -11.19 -21.49
CA SER A 19 -4.92 -9.84 -21.03
C SER A 19 -5.52 -9.81 -19.63
N GLY A 20 -5.99 -10.95 -19.14
CA GLY A 20 -6.63 -11.09 -17.83
C GLY A 20 -5.66 -11.06 -16.65
N ALA A 21 -6.14 -11.56 -15.51
CA ALA A 21 -5.39 -11.58 -14.25
C ALA A 21 -4.03 -12.29 -14.39
N LYS A 22 -3.02 -11.76 -13.71
CA LYS A 22 -1.64 -12.26 -13.74
C LYS A 22 -1.22 -12.85 -12.40
N LYS A 23 -0.29 -13.79 -12.46
CA LYS A 23 0.40 -14.31 -11.27
C LYS A 23 1.32 -13.24 -10.70
N LEU A 24 1.51 -13.26 -9.39
CA LEU A 24 2.57 -12.49 -8.74
C LEU A 24 3.94 -13.08 -9.07
N LYS A 25 4.96 -12.22 -9.12
CA LYS A 25 6.38 -12.61 -9.02
C LYS A 25 7.07 -11.80 -7.91
N PRO A 26 8.22 -12.26 -7.38
CA PRO A 26 9.00 -11.46 -6.44
C PRO A 26 9.30 -10.05 -6.97
N GLY A 27 9.12 -9.04 -6.12
CA GLY A 27 9.20 -7.62 -6.49
C GLY A 27 7.84 -6.98 -6.81
N ASP A 28 6.80 -7.77 -7.08
CA ASP A 28 5.45 -7.23 -7.21
C ASP A 28 4.85 -6.94 -5.82
N PRO A 29 3.99 -5.92 -5.68
CA PRO A 29 3.16 -5.72 -4.50
C PRO A 29 2.14 -6.85 -4.29
N SER A 30 2.17 -7.48 -3.12
CA SER A 30 1.20 -8.49 -2.68
C SER A 30 0.26 -7.93 -1.61
N PRO A 31 -1.02 -8.33 -1.56
CA PRO A 31 -1.92 -7.92 -0.48
C PRO A 31 -1.30 -8.19 0.89
N PHE A 32 -1.34 -7.19 1.77
CA PHE A 32 -0.73 -7.23 3.09
C PHE A 32 -1.76 -7.03 4.20
N ASN A 33 -2.71 -6.11 4.02
CA ASN A 33 -3.87 -5.96 4.91
C ASN A 33 -5.11 -5.50 4.15
N ILE A 34 -6.27 -5.68 4.78
CA ILE A 34 -7.58 -5.29 4.28
C ILE A 34 -8.38 -4.56 5.36
N THR A 35 -9.07 -3.49 5.00
CA THR A 35 -9.94 -2.73 5.89
C THR A 35 -11.20 -2.30 5.15
N THR A 36 -12.35 -2.39 5.82
CA THR A 36 -13.63 -1.92 5.26
C THR A 36 -14.07 -0.65 5.97
N LEU A 37 -14.50 0.35 5.19
CA LEU A 37 -15.10 1.59 5.70
C LEU A 37 -16.43 1.81 4.97
N GLY A 38 -17.53 1.39 5.59
CA GLY A 38 -18.82 1.27 4.89
C GLY A 38 -18.73 0.24 3.76
N GLU A 39 -19.11 0.63 2.54
CA GLU A 39 -19.06 -0.23 1.35
C GLU A 39 -17.69 -0.22 0.62
N ARG A 40 -16.75 0.58 1.13
CA ARG A 40 -15.41 0.73 0.54
C ARG A 40 -14.47 -0.30 1.13
N VAL A 41 -13.72 -1.00 0.28
CA VAL A 41 -12.75 -2.02 0.66
C VAL A 41 -11.35 -1.50 0.32
N PHE A 42 -10.54 -1.25 1.34
CA PHE A 42 -9.15 -0.82 1.18
C PHE A 42 -8.22 -2.00 1.36
N VAL A 43 -7.31 -2.19 0.41
CA VAL A 43 -6.27 -3.21 0.47
C VAL A 43 -4.92 -2.52 0.39
N THR A 44 -4.11 -2.68 1.43
CA THR A 44 -2.70 -2.29 1.37
C THR A 44 -1.88 -3.43 0.80
N TYR A 45 -0.83 -3.09 0.08
CA TYR A 45 0.08 -4.03 -0.55
C TYR A 45 1.50 -3.72 -0.12
N ALA A 46 2.23 -4.74 0.27
CA ALA A 46 3.67 -4.65 0.53
C ALA A 46 4.44 -5.25 -0.64
N THR A 47 5.54 -4.62 -1.02
CA THR A 47 6.43 -5.14 -2.06
C THR A 47 7.02 -6.47 -1.60
N THR A 48 6.91 -7.52 -2.40
CA THR A 48 7.52 -8.82 -2.10
C THR A 48 9.00 -8.85 -2.47
N LYS A 49 9.78 -9.76 -1.89
CA LYS A 49 11.17 -10.01 -2.32
C LYS A 49 11.42 -11.47 -2.63
N GLY A 50 12.52 -11.70 -3.34
CA GLY A 50 13.00 -13.03 -3.66
C GLY A 50 13.87 -13.58 -2.53
N ALA A 51 13.78 -14.89 -2.28
CA ALA A 51 14.51 -15.56 -1.23
C ALA A 51 16.04 -15.46 -1.44
N LEU A 52 16.78 -15.50 -0.32
CA LEU A 52 18.24 -15.58 -0.37
C LEU A 52 18.70 -16.84 -1.13
N GLY A 53 19.54 -16.64 -2.15
CA GLY A 53 20.07 -17.71 -3.00
C GLY A 53 19.26 -18.00 -4.26
N ASP A 54 17.96 -17.71 -4.27
CA ASP A 54 17.11 -17.79 -5.47
C ASP A 54 16.06 -16.68 -5.48
N ARG A 55 16.36 -15.60 -6.21
CA ARG A 55 15.49 -14.44 -6.32
C ARG A 55 14.21 -14.67 -7.15
N THR A 56 14.06 -15.85 -7.76
CA THR A 56 12.84 -16.21 -8.50
C THR A 56 11.76 -16.82 -7.61
N VAL A 57 12.14 -17.25 -6.40
CA VAL A 57 11.24 -17.80 -5.38
C VAL A 57 10.90 -16.70 -4.38
N PHE A 58 9.62 -16.61 -3.98
CA PHE A 58 9.21 -15.68 -2.94
C PHE A 58 9.91 -15.96 -1.61
N ASP A 59 10.35 -14.91 -0.94
CA ASP A 59 10.71 -14.99 0.47
C ASP A 59 9.42 -14.98 1.31
N ALA A 60 8.97 -16.16 1.74
CA ALA A 60 7.67 -16.30 2.36
C ALA A 60 7.64 -15.64 3.75
N ASN A 61 6.57 -14.88 4.02
CA ASN A 61 6.37 -14.10 5.26
C ASN A 61 7.30 -12.90 5.42
N GLU A 62 7.98 -12.47 4.36
CA GLU A 62 8.88 -11.32 4.42
C GLU A 62 8.57 -10.33 3.28
N GLU A 63 8.26 -9.11 3.68
CA GLU A 63 8.16 -7.98 2.79
C GLU A 63 9.54 -7.34 2.52
N ASP A 64 9.61 -6.58 1.44
CA ASP A 64 10.67 -5.63 1.20
C ASP A 64 10.28 -4.32 1.87
N SER A 65 10.96 -3.96 2.96
CA SER A 65 10.78 -2.71 3.70
C SER A 65 12.16 -2.08 3.98
N LEU A 66 12.17 -0.77 4.18
CA LEU A 66 13.38 -0.06 4.63
C LEU A 66 13.31 0.17 6.13
N ASP A 67 14.44 0.08 6.85
CA ASP A 67 14.55 0.63 8.20
C ASP A 67 14.56 2.17 8.18
N ALA A 68 14.56 2.82 9.35
CA ALA A 68 14.47 4.27 9.46
C ALA A 68 15.67 5.01 8.81
N ASP A 69 16.88 4.46 8.93
CA ASP A 69 18.08 5.09 8.35
C ASP A 69 18.07 4.97 6.82
N GLN A 70 17.66 3.80 6.31
CA GLN A 70 17.49 3.54 4.88
C GLN A 70 16.35 4.37 4.28
N GLU A 71 15.23 4.53 5.00
CA GLU A 71 14.13 5.41 4.61
C GLU A 71 14.60 6.87 4.52
N GLY A 72 15.33 7.35 5.53
CA GLY A 72 15.93 8.69 5.49
C GLY A 72 16.90 8.86 4.31
N ALA A 73 17.75 7.86 4.05
CA ALA A 73 18.66 7.86 2.90
C ALA A 73 17.95 7.85 1.54
N SER A 74 16.71 7.36 1.48
CA SER A 74 15.85 7.41 0.28
C SER A 74 15.19 8.77 0.05
N GLY A 75 15.38 9.73 0.96
CA GLY A 75 14.63 10.99 0.97
C GLY A 75 13.17 10.80 1.38
N ASP A 76 12.91 9.85 2.29
CA ASP A 76 11.58 9.46 2.76
C ASP A 76 10.64 8.97 1.64
N ARG A 77 11.23 8.34 0.61
CA ARG A 77 10.53 7.76 -0.54
C ARG A 77 10.92 6.28 -0.75
N PRO A 78 10.54 5.40 0.19
CA PRO A 78 10.92 3.98 0.15
C PRO A 78 10.36 3.20 -1.05
N ASP A 79 9.18 3.59 -1.57
CA ASP A 79 8.45 2.89 -2.66
C ASP A 79 8.32 1.37 -2.43
N LYS A 80 7.93 0.99 -1.21
CA LYS A 80 7.79 -0.40 -0.75
C LYS A 80 6.34 -0.84 -0.52
N GLY A 81 5.41 -0.21 -1.23
CA GLY A 81 4.02 -0.63 -1.17
C GLY A 81 3.06 0.21 -1.98
N LYS A 82 1.78 -0.17 -1.92
CA LYS A 82 0.65 0.48 -2.58
C LYS A 82 -0.60 0.41 -1.70
N LEU A 83 -1.59 1.25 -2.02
CA LEU A 83 -2.94 1.18 -1.47
C LEU A 83 -3.93 1.24 -2.63
N ALA A 84 -4.88 0.31 -2.66
CA ALA A 84 -5.98 0.30 -3.61
C ALA A 84 -7.32 0.21 -2.89
N GLU A 85 -8.32 0.83 -3.48
CA GLU A 85 -9.71 0.75 -3.05
C GLU A 85 -10.50 -0.07 -4.05
N PHE A 86 -11.36 -0.92 -3.52
CA PHE A 86 -12.32 -1.74 -4.24
C PHE A 86 -13.73 -1.47 -3.72
N ASP A 87 -14.74 -1.75 -4.54
CA ASP A 87 -16.12 -1.78 -4.11
C ASP A 87 -16.47 -3.12 -3.42
N GLY A 88 -17.68 -3.22 -2.85
CA GLY A 88 -18.16 -4.44 -2.20
C GLY A 88 -18.29 -5.67 -3.11
N ASN A 89 -18.18 -5.50 -4.44
CA ASN A 89 -18.15 -6.58 -5.41
C ASN A 89 -16.73 -7.01 -5.79
N GLY A 90 -15.71 -6.29 -5.31
CA GLY A 90 -14.30 -6.52 -5.63
C GLY A 90 -13.80 -5.83 -6.90
N ASN A 91 -14.57 -4.89 -7.46
CA ASN A 91 -14.11 -4.09 -8.60
C ASN A 91 -13.13 -3.02 -8.12
N LEU A 92 -12.01 -2.84 -8.82
CA LEU A 92 -11.04 -1.79 -8.52
C LEU A 92 -11.69 -0.41 -8.74
N VAL A 93 -11.72 0.41 -7.70
CA VAL A 93 -12.20 1.79 -7.74
C VAL A 93 -11.04 2.74 -8.06
N ARG A 94 -9.93 2.64 -7.31
CA ARG A 94 -8.74 3.49 -7.50
C ARG A 94 -7.48 2.91 -6.85
N ILE A 95 -6.34 3.47 -7.25
CA ILE A 95 -5.05 3.31 -6.58
C ILE A 95 -4.68 4.68 -5.99
N PHE A 96 -4.21 4.70 -4.75
CA PHE A 96 -3.84 5.94 -4.05
C PHE A 96 -2.45 6.41 -4.48
N GLU A 97 -2.29 7.73 -4.62
CA GLU A 97 -1.07 8.39 -5.08
C GLU A 97 -0.23 8.82 -3.87
N ASP A 98 0.66 7.95 -3.39
CA ASP A 98 1.56 8.20 -2.26
C ASP A 98 2.86 8.91 -2.65
N GLU A 99 3.10 9.04 -3.95
CA GLU A 99 4.35 9.50 -4.57
C GLU A 99 5.60 8.74 -4.08
N GLY A 100 5.47 7.46 -3.71
CA GLY A 100 6.59 6.61 -3.25
C GLY A 100 6.87 6.67 -1.74
N ARG A 101 5.99 7.26 -0.93
CA ARG A 101 6.11 7.35 0.54
C ARG A 101 5.75 6.07 1.28
N PHE A 102 5.14 5.08 0.63
CA PHE A 102 4.73 3.85 1.30
C PHE A 102 5.91 2.94 1.63
N ASN A 103 5.95 2.50 2.89
CA ASN A 103 6.91 1.55 3.42
C ASN A 103 6.18 0.38 4.08
N ALA A 104 5.89 -0.67 3.31
CA ALA A 104 5.03 -1.78 3.73
C ALA A 104 3.75 -1.29 4.47
N PRO A 105 2.86 -0.54 3.79
CA PRO A 105 1.71 0.09 4.42
C PRO A 105 0.76 -0.96 4.99
N TRP A 106 0.28 -0.74 6.21
CA TRP A 106 -0.47 -1.74 6.96
C TRP A 106 -1.82 -1.23 7.47
N GLY A 107 -1.83 -0.31 8.43
CA GLY A 107 -3.07 0.16 9.05
C GLY A 107 -3.80 1.16 8.16
N VAL A 108 -5.13 1.07 8.06
CA VAL A 108 -5.97 2.07 7.39
C VAL A 108 -7.07 2.52 8.35
N ALA A 109 -7.29 3.82 8.49
CA ALA A 109 -8.34 4.38 9.33
C ALA A 109 -8.89 5.68 8.72
N LEU A 110 -10.16 6.00 9.00
CA LEU A 110 -10.71 7.33 8.68
C LEU A 110 -10.53 8.24 9.90
N ALA A 111 -9.93 9.41 9.70
CA ALA A 111 -9.81 10.41 10.75
C ALA A 111 -11.20 10.95 11.14
N PRO A 112 -11.49 11.11 12.44
CA PRO A 112 -12.71 11.75 12.93
C PRO A 112 -12.93 13.17 12.38
N ASN A 113 -14.15 13.68 12.49
CA ASN A 113 -14.52 15.02 12.00
C ASN A 113 -13.86 16.18 12.78
N ASP A 114 -13.36 15.92 13.99
CA ASP A 114 -12.73 16.86 14.90
C ASP A 114 -11.22 16.59 15.07
N PHE A 115 -10.61 15.88 14.11
CA PHE A 115 -9.20 15.51 14.11
C PHE A 115 -8.26 16.62 13.57
N GLY A 116 -8.62 17.88 13.81
CA GLY A 116 -7.84 19.04 13.39
C GLY A 116 -7.71 19.18 11.86
N ALA A 117 -6.52 19.54 11.38
CA ALA A 117 -6.26 19.79 9.94
C ALA A 117 -6.43 18.53 9.06
N LEU A 118 -6.39 17.33 9.66
CA LEU A 118 -6.55 16.06 8.97
C LEU A 118 -7.94 15.45 9.17
N SER A 119 -8.93 16.22 9.63
CA SER A 119 -10.31 15.76 9.81
C SER A 119 -10.87 15.15 8.52
N GLY A 120 -11.43 13.95 8.60
CA GLY A 120 -11.97 13.21 7.46
C GLY A 120 -10.94 12.64 6.48
N SER A 121 -9.63 12.83 6.72
CA SER A 121 -8.58 12.20 5.90
C SER A 121 -8.53 10.68 6.12
N LEU A 122 -8.15 9.94 5.09
CA LEU A 122 -7.80 8.53 5.22
C LEU A 122 -6.35 8.43 5.73
N LEU A 123 -6.15 7.85 6.90
CA LEU A 123 -4.85 7.64 7.52
C LEU A 123 -4.33 6.24 7.19
N VAL A 124 -3.07 6.17 6.77
CA VAL A 124 -2.41 4.92 6.39
C VAL A 124 -1.06 4.82 7.09
N GLY A 125 -0.90 3.84 7.98
CA GLY A 125 0.34 3.62 8.72
C GLY A 125 1.32 2.75 7.94
N ASN A 126 2.58 3.19 7.85
CA ASN A 126 3.68 2.36 7.38
C ASN A 126 4.14 1.40 8.49
N PHE A 127 4.37 0.12 8.14
CA PHE A 127 5.01 -0.82 9.06
C PHE A 127 6.52 -0.60 9.14
N GLY A 128 7.16 -0.31 8.00
CA GLY A 128 8.59 -0.09 7.92
C GLY A 128 9.03 1.32 8.33
N GLY A 129 10.33 1.54 8.31
CA GLY A 129 10.95 2.85 8.46
C GLY A 129 10.77 3.45 9.84
N ALA A 130 10.50 4.75 9.87
CA ALA A 130 10.15 5.47 11.10
C ALA A 130 8.69 5.24 11.55
N GLY A 131 7.90 4.43 10.83
CA GLY A 131 6.50 4.14 11.18
C GLY A 131 5.54 5.31 10.94
N ARG A 132 5.87 6.20 9.99
CA ARG A 132 5.07 7.39 9.68
C ARG A 132 3.66 7.03 9.22
N ILE A 133 2.70 7.88 9.57
CA ILE A 133 1.30 7.74 9.14
C ILE A 133 1.01 8.79 8.08
N LEU A 134 0.62 8.34 6.88
CA LEU A 134 0.28 9.19 5.75
C LEU A 134 -1.21 9.53 5.81
N ALA A 135 -1.58 10.77 5.50
CA ALA A 135 -2.96 11.20 5.33
C ALA A 135 -3.27 11.44 3.86
N PHE A 136 -4.40 10.92 3.41
CA PHE A 136 -4.88 11.03 2.04
C PHE A 136 -6.28 11.65 2.01
N ASN A 137 -6.56 12.37 0.93
CA ASN A 137 -7.92 12.77 0.63
C ASN A 137 -8.70 11.51 0.21
N PRO A 138 -9.76 11.10 0.93
CA PRO A 138 -10.46 9.85 0.66
C PRO A 138 -11.19 9.85 -0.70
N ASP A 139 -11.53 11.00 -1.25
CA ASP A 139 -12.31 11.12 -2.49
C ASP A 139 -11.46 11.21 -3.75
N THR A 140 -10.22 11.69 -3.63
CA THR A 140 -9.28 11.83 -4.74
C THR A 140 -8.14 10.81 -4.70
N GLY A 141 -7.83 10.26 -3.53
CA GLY A 141 -6.71 9.33 -3.33
C GLY A 141 -5.34 9.99 -3.28
N LYS A 142 -5.29 11.32 -3.23
CA LYS A 142 -4.03 12.09 -3.20
C LYS A 142 -3.50 12.24 -1.79
N PHE A 143 -2.18 12.12 -1.65
CA PHE A 143 -1.47 12.45 -0.42
C PHE A 143 -1.73 13.92 -0.02
N ILE A 144 -1.96 14.14 1.28
CA ILE A 144 -2.16 15.47 1.88
C ILE A 144 -0.92 15.84 2.69
N ASP A 145 -0.66 15.08 3.74
CA ASP A 145 0.43 15.30 4.69
C ASP A 145 0.70 14.02 5.49
N TYR A 146 1.69 14.05 6.38
CA TYR A 146 1.83 13.06 7.44
C TYR A 146 1.03 13.47 8.68
N LEU A 147 0.62 12.49 9.49
CA LEU A 147 0.30 12.77 10.89
C LEU A 147 1.58 13.24 11.57
N ARG A 148 1.51 14.31 12.36
CA ARG A 148 2.67 14.95 12.97
C ARG A 148 2.58 14.95 14.49
N LEU A 149 3.73 14.86 15.12
CA LEU A 149 3.99 15.17 16.51
C LEU A 149 3.78 16.67 16.78
N GLN A 150 3.80 17.04 18.06
CA GLN A 150 3.52 18.42 18.51
C GLN A 150 4.54 19.44 17.99
N ASP A 151 5.78 19.03 17.79
CA ASP A 151 6.86 19.84 17.21
C ASP A 151 6.81 19.91 15.67
N GLY A 152 5.89 19.16 15.04
CA GLY A 152 5.68 19.14 13.61
C GLY A 152 6.41 18.00 12.88
N ASP A 153 7.19 17.19 13.58
CA ASP A 153 7.84 16.03 12.98
C ASP A 153 6.82 14.92 12.68
N PRO A 154 6.93 14.19 11.55
CA PRO A 154 6.01 13.13 11.17
C PRO A 154 6.22 11.81 11.93
#